data_AF-L7IQ49-F1
#
_entry.id   AF-L7IQ49-F1
#
_cell.length_a   1.000
_cell.length_b   1.000
_cell.length_c   1.000
_cell.angle_alpha   90.00
_cell.angle_beta   90.00
_cell.angle_gamma   90.00
#
_symmetry.space_group_name_H-M   'P 1'
#
loop_
_entity.id
_entity.type
_entity.pdbx_description
1 polymer ?
#
loop_
_entity_poly.entity_id
_entity_poly.type
_entity_poly.pdbx_seq_one_letter_code
_entity_poly.pdbx_strand_id
1 'polypeptide(L)'
;MRTTLLSSLACAIAAVTAAGNSSCAGKQTYDHIVVGGGQAGIVAATRLAQTGKHVLLLERGVGPTVATGADNVLSWNDTLTPTDVPGLAPAVRDVGLFSKYMCPDTEGVSACVLGGAGSFNYLVY
;
A
#
# COMPACT_ATOMS: atom_id res chain seq x y z
N MET A 1 12.70 28.99 21.07
CA MET A 1 11.97 29.07 19.78
C MET A 1 12.63 30.04 18.79
N ARG A 2 13.97 29.99 18.63
CA ARG A 2 14.70 31.04 17.86
C ARG A 2 16.02 30.59 17.19
N THR A 3 16.14 29.31 16.83
CA THR A 3 17.37 28.79 16.18
C THR A 3 17.14 27.95 14.92
N THR A 4 15.88 27.71 14.51
CA THR A 4 15.55 26.87 13.33
C THR A 4 15.38 27.64 12.02
N LEU A 5 15.40 28.98 12.03
CA LEU A 5 15.22 29.78 10.80
C LEU A 5 16.48 29.89 9.92
N LEU A 6 17.65 29.52 10.43
CA LEU A 6 18.92 29.66 9.71
C LEU A 6 19.28 28.42 8.86
N SER A 7 18.69 27.26 9.13
CA SER A 7 18.96 26.04 8.34
C SER A 7 18.13 25.95 7.06
N SER A 8 16.98 26.61 7.00
CA SER A 8 16.08 26.59 5.84
C SER A 8 16.53 27.52 4.70
N LEU A 9 17.36 28.53 4.97
CA LEU A 9 17.86 29.44 3.93
C LEU A 9 19.03 28.86 3.12
N ALA A 10 19.73 27.84 3.66
CA ALA A 10 20.87 27.21 3.00
C ALA A 10 20.48 26.28 1.83
N CYS A 11 19.27 25.68 1.85
CA CYS A 11 18.83 24.76 0.78
C CYS A 11 18.33 25.50 -0.48
N ALA A 12 17.96 26.79 -0.37
CA ALA A 12 17.43 27.55 -1.50
C ALA A 12 18.50 28.06 -2.48
N ILE A 13 19.77 28.17 -2.06
CA ILE A 13 20.84 28.77 -2.87
C ILE A 13 21.55 27.74 -3.78
N ALA A 14 21.43 26.43 -3.47
CA ALA A 14 22.06 25.37 -4.27
C ALA A 14 21.29 25.02 -5.58
N ALA A 15 20.08 25.55 -5.77
CA ALA A 15 19.21 25.20 -6.90
C ALA A 15 19.55 25.91 -8.23
N VAL A 16 20.52 26.84 -8.25
CA VAL A 16 20.76 27.69 -9.44
C VAL A 16 21.80 27.12 -10.42
N THR A 17 22.56 26.06 -10.11
CA THR A 17 23.66 25.62 -11.01
C THR A 17 23.84 24.12 -11.30
N ALA A 18 22.95 23.22 -10.89
CA ALA A 18 23.06 21.82 -11.35
C ALA A 18 21.70 21.12 -11.44
N ALA A 19 21.44 20.53 -12.61
CA ALA A 19 20.34 19.59 -12.83
C ALA A 19 20.57 18.36 -11.94
N GLY A 20 19.90 18.33 -10.80
CA GLY A 20 19.95 17.24 -9.85
C GLY A 20 18.88 17.47 -8.81
N ASN A 21 17.81 16.70 -8.90
CA ASN A 21 16.68 16.72 -7.97
C ASN A 21 17.12 16.20 -6.58
N SER A 22 17.97 16.95 -5.88
CA SER A 22 18.25 16.74 -4.46
C SER A 22 17.18 17.49 -3.69
N SER A 23 16.00 16.88 -3.56
CA SER A 23 15.06 17.32 -2.55
C SER A 23 15.78 17.24 -1.21
N CYS A 24 15.72 18.32 -0.44
CA CYS A 24 15.95 18.30 1.00
C CYS A 24 14.87 17.40 1.63
N ALA A 25 14.98 16.08 1.40
CA ALA A 25 14.15 15.07 2.01
C ALA A 25 14.57 15.01 3.47
N GLY A 26 13.99 15.89 4.29
CA GLY A 26 14.04 15.74 5.74
C GLY A 26 13.63 14.31 6.08
N LYS A 27 14.37 13.66 6.98
CA LYS A 27 14.03 12.32 7.47
C LYS A 27 12.56 12.32 7.88
N GLN A 28 11.71 11.63 7.13
CA GLN A 28 10.31 11.47 7.50
C GLN A 28 10.27 10.54 8.71
N THR A 29 9.78 11.04 9.84
CA THR A 29 9.61 10.27 11.06
C THR A 29 8.14 9.92 11.24
N TYR A 30 7.86 8.67 11.60
CA TYR A 30 6.52 8.19 11.90
C TYR A 30 6.42 7.86 13.39
N ASP A 31 5.26 8.14 14.00
CA ASP A 31 4.97 7.71 15.36
C ASP A 31 4.79 6.19 15.42
N HIS A 32 4.21 5.62 14.36
CA HIS A 32 3.98 4.19 14.22
C HIS A 32 4.28 3.71 12.81
N ILE A 33 4.89 2.53 12.71
CA ILE A 33 5.04 1.78 11.47
C ILE A 33 4.28 0.47 11.65
N VAL A 34 3.25 0.27 10.83
CA VAL A 34 2.49 -0.98 10.75
C VAL A 34 2.98 -1.75 9.54
N VAL A 35 3.43 -2.99 9.76
CA VAL A 35 3.94 -3.87 8.69
C VAL A 35 2.91 -4.96 8.41
N GLY A 36 2.38 -4.95 7.19
CA GLY A 36 1.31 -5.82 6.71
C GLY A 36 -0.04 -5.08 6.63
N GLY A 37 -0.55 -4.90 5.43
CA GLY A 37 -1.86 -4.32 5.10
C GLY A 37 -3.01 -5.32 5.07
N GLY A 38 -2.91 -6.42 5.82
CA GLY A 38 -4.00 -7.39 6.01
C GLY A 38 -5.13 -6.86 6.90
N GLN A 39 -6.08 -7.73 7.26
CA GLN A 39 -7.29 -7.35 8.01
C GLN A 39 -6.96 -6.64 9.33
N ALA A 40 -6.05 -7.21 10.13
CA ALA A 40 -5.65 -6.62 11.40
C ALA A 40 -4.81 -5.34 11.20
N GLY A 41 -3.90 -5.35 10.23
CA GLY A 41 -2.97 -4.24 10.00
C GLY A 41 -3.65 -2.97 9.48
N ILE A 42 -4.59 -3.10 8.53
CA ILE A 42 -5.39 -1.96 8.06
C ILE A 42 -6.21 -1.36 9.20
N VAL A 43 -6.84 -2.19 10.04
CA VAL A 43 -7.62 -1.71 11.18
C VAL A 43 -6.72 -1.01 12.20
N ALA A 44 -5.59 -1.62 12.57
CA ALA A 44 -4.63 -1.04 13.50
C ALA A 44 -4.08 0.30 12.98
N ALA A 45 -3.63 0.36 11.73
CA ALA A 45 -3.12 1.58 11.11
C ALA A 45 -4.18 2.70 11.11
N THR A 46 -5.42 2.35 10.77
CA THR A 46 -6.55 3.30 10.77
C THR A 46 -6.84 3.82 12.17
N ARG A 47 -6.90 2.95 13.18
CA ARG A 47 -7.16 3.37 14.56
C ARG A 47 -6.03 4.23 15.12
N LEU A 48 -4.78 3.91 14.82
CA LEU A 48 -3.63 4.74 15.19
C LEU A 48 -3.69 6.11 14.49
N ALA A 49 -3.98 6.16 13.19
CA ALA A 49 -4.10 7.41 12.45
C ALA A 49 -5.24 8.30 12.97
N GLN A 50 -6.37 7.71 13.39
CA GLN A 50 -7.49 8.43 14.01
C GLN A 50 -7.12 9.15 15.32
N THR A 51 -6.01 8.80 15.97
CA THR A 51 -5.50 9.52 17.15
C THR A 51 -4.67 10.76 16.81
N GLY A 52 -4.54 11.10 15.52
CA GLY A 52 -3.74 12.23 15.03
C GLY A 52 -2.24 11.94 14.92
N LYS A 53 -1.86 10.66 14.95
CA LYS A 53 -0.46 10.19 14.83
C LYS A 53 -0.06 10.01 13.37
N HIS A 54 1.22 10.22 13.06
CA HIS A 54 1.79 9.92 11.76
C HIS A 54 2.06 8.42 11.64
N VAL A 55 1.27 7.73 10.82
CA VAL A 55 1.35 6.28 10.66
C VAL A 55 1.81 5.92 9.26
N LEU A 56 2.83 5.07 9.17
CA LEU A 56 3.23 4.41 7.93
C LEU A 56 2.67 2.98 7.92
N LEU A 57 1.86 2.65 6.92
CA LEU A 57 1.48 1.27 6.62
C LEU A 57 2.36 0.75 5.48
N LEU A 58 3.09 -0.33 5.74
CA LEU A 58 3.88 -1.04 4.73
C LEU A 58 3.15 -2.31 4.33
N GLU A 59 2.93 -2.50 3.04
CA GLU A 59 2.43 -3.74 2.46
C GLU A 59 3.43 -4.19 1.40
N ARG A 60 3.78 -5.49 1.40
CA ARG A 60 4.75 -6.04 0.44
C ARG A 60 4.14 -6.19 -0.94
N GLY A 61 2.84 -6.43 -0.99
CA GLY A 61 2.08 -6.65 -2.19
C GLY A 61 1.58 -5.38 -2.86
N VAL A 62 0.84 -5.57 -3.95
CA VAL A 62 0.14 -4.52 -4.68
C VAL A 62 -1.31 -4.39 -4.19
N GLY A 63 -1.96 -3.29 -4.53
CA GLY A 63 -3.41 -3.18 -4.45
C GLY A 63 -4.08 -4.14 -5.45
N PRO A 64 -4.99 -5.04 -5.04
CA PRO A 64 -5.62 -5.99 -5.95
C PRO A 64 -6.92 -5.48 -6.57
N THR A 65 -7.48 -4.37 -6.07
CA THR A 65 -8.75 -3.77 -6.50
C THR A 65 -8.56 -2.42 -7.18
N VAL A 66 -9.55 -1.96 -7.96
CA VAL A 66 -9.50 -0.62 -8.58
C VAL A 66 -9.33 0.49 -7.54
N ALA A 67 -10.01 0.39 -6.39
CA ALA A 67 -9.88 1.35 -5.29
C ALA A 67 -8.45 1.43 -4.70
N THR A 68 -7.65 0.39 -4.92
CA THR A 68 -6.26 0.31 -4.46
C THR A 68 -5.23 0.52 -5.58
N GLY A 69 -5.69 0.94 -6.76
CA GLY A 69 -4.83 1.33 -7.89
C GLY A 69 -4.48 0.21 -8.86
N ALA A 70 -5.22 -0.90 -8.87
CA ALA A 70 -5.05 -1.93 -9.89
C ALA A 70 -5.74 -1.57 -11.21
N ASP A 71 -5.03 -1.81 -12.31
CA ASP A 71 -5.59 -1.76 -13.67
C ASP A 71 -6.15 -3.13 -14.09
N ASN A 72 -7.26 -3.11 -14.83
CA ASN A 72 -8.13 -4.26 -14.98
C ASN A 72 -7.68 -5.28 -16.04
N VAL A 73 -8.03 -6.54 -15.79
CA VAL A 73 -7.74 -7.71 -16.65
C VAL A 73 -9.02 -8.46 -17.07
N LEU A 74 -10.19 -7.86 -16.88
CA LEU A 74 -11.46 -8.47 -17.31
C LEU A 74 -11.73 -8.13 -18.77
N SER A 75 -12.01 -9.14 -19.59
CA SER A 75 -12.29 -8.97 -21.03
C SER A 75 -13.60 -8.23 -21.32
N TRP A 76 -14.49 -8.14 -20.33
CA TRP A 76 -15.85 -7.61 -20.46
C TRP A 76 -16.07 -6.30 -19.68
N ASN A 77 -15.08 -5.86 -18.88
CA ASN A 77 -15.22 -4.68 -18.02
C ASN A 77 -13.84 -4.06 -17.73
N ASP A 78 -13.74 -2.75 -17.90
CA ASP A 78 -12.54 -1.93 -17.70
C ASP A 78 -12.56 -1.12 -16.40
N THR A 79 -13.62 -1.23 -15.60
CA THR A 79 -13.85 -0.51 -14.34
C THR A 79 -13.73 -1.38 -13.08
N LEU A 80 -13.56 -2.69 -13.22
CA LEU A 80 -13.47 -3.67 -12.12
C LEU A 80 -12.32 -4.67 -12.32
N THR A 81 -11.65 -5.04 -11.23
CA THR A 81 -10.70 -6.15 -11.25
C THR A 81 -11.43 -7.47 -10.99
N PRO A 82 -10.81 -8.62 -11.27
CA PRO A 82 -11.35 -9.90 -10.82
C PRO A 82 -11.58 -9.98 -9.30
N THR A 83 -10.78 -9.26 -8.51
CA THR A 83 -10.90 -9.20 -7.05
C THR A 83 -12.08 -8.33 -6.59
N ASP A 84 -12.53 -7.37 -7.40
CA ASP A 84 -13.70 -6.53 -7.11
C ASP A 84 -15.04 -7.26 -7.25
N VAL A 85 -15.07 -8.42 -7.91
CA VAL A 85 -16.30 -9.16 -8.23
C VAL A 85 -16.41 -10.39 -7.33
N PRO A 86 -17.30 -10.42 -6.31
CA PRO A 86 -17.41 -11.54 -5.38
C PRO A 86 -17.67 -12.89 -6.05
N GLY A 87 -18.44 -12.90 -7.15
CA GLY A 87 -18.72 -14.11 -7.94
C GLY A 87 -17.49 -14.73 -8.62
N LEU A 88 -16.38 -14.00 -8.73
CA LEU A 88 -15.12 -14.47 -9.29
C LEU A 88 -14.15 -15.00 -8.23
N ALA A 89 -14.50 -15.00 -6.94
CA ALA A 89 -13.65 -15.52 -5.88
C ALA A 89 -13.13 -16.96 -6.15
N PRO A 90 -13.93 -17.92 -6.66
CA PRO A 90 -13.42 -19.25 -7.02
C PRO A 90 -12.40 -19.22 -8.17
N ALA A 91 -12.56 -18.28 -9.10
CA ALA A 91 -11.77 -18.18 -10.32
C ALA A 91 -10.35 -17.63 -10.07
N VAL A 92 -10.07 -17.03 -8.91
CA VAL A 92 -8.74 -16.49 -8.56
C VAL A 92 -7.63 -17.54 -8.71
N ARG A 93 -7.94 -18.81 -8.41
CA ARG A 93 -7.00 -19.93 -8.55
C ARG A 93 -6.72 -20.27 -10.01
N ASP A 94 -7.72 -20.10 -10.87
CA ASP A 94 -7.73 -20.63 -12.24
C ASP A 94 -7.32 -19.58 -13.29
N VAL A 95 -7.49 -18.29 -13.00
CA VAL A 95 -7.19 -17.19 -13.94
C VAL A 95 -5.76 -16.64 -13.85
N GLY A 96 -4.81 -17.43 -13.32
CA GLY A 96 -3.39 -17.07 -13.22
C GLY A 96 -3.07 -15.97 -12.19
N LEU A 97 -4.06 -15.53 -11.41
CA LEU A 97 -3.88 -14.53 -10.36
C LEU A 97 -3.26 -15.11 -9.09
N PHE A 98 -3.38 -16.42 -8.89
CA PHE A 98 -2.82 -17.11 -7.74
C PHE A 98 -1.31 -16.88 -7.62
N SER A 99 -0.54 -17.11 -8.69
CA SER A 99 0.91 -16.89 -8.68
C SER A 99 1.30 -15.41 -8.57
N LYS A 100 0.41 -14.48 -8.94
CA LYS A 100 0.64 -13.03 -8.87
C LYS A 100 0.44 -12.49 -7.45
N TYR A 101 -0.58 -12.99 -6.75
CA TYR A 101 -1.06 -12.40 -5.49
C TYR A 101 -0.78 -13.25 -4.25
N MET A 102 -0.38 -14.52 -4.40
CA MET A 102 -0.03 -15.37 -3.27
C MET A 102 1.44 -15.18 -2.85
N CYS A 103 1.68 -15.32 -1.55
CA CYS A 103 3.00 -15.27 -0.96
C CYS A 103 3.81 -16.53 -1.35
N PRO A 104 4.99 -16.41 -1.98
CA PRO A 104 5.79 -17.57 -2.39
C PRO A 104 6.64 -18.17 -1.26
N ASP A 105 6.71 -17.50 -0.11
CA ASP A 105 7.65 -17.74 0.99
C ASP A 105 6.94 -18.23 2.26
N THR A 106 5.83 -18.93 2.11
CA THR A 106 5.06 -19.51 3.22
C THR A 106 4.64 -20.93 2.87
N GLU A 107 4.63 -21.82 3.87
CA GLU A 107 4.17 -23.21 3.67
C GLU A 107 2.65 -23.31 3.41
N GLY A 108 1.89 -22.24 3.70
CA GLY A 108 0.45 -22.17 3.50
C GLY A 108 0.02 -21.26 2.34
N VAL A 109 -1.29 -21.21 2.10
CA VAL A 109 -1.89 -20.25 1.16
C VAL A 109 -2.15 -18.95 1.90
N SER A 110 -1.38 -17.91 1.55
CA SER A 110 -1.55 -16.56 2.06
C SER A 110 -1.45 -15.56 0.91
N ALA A 111 -2.24 -14.49 0.97
CA ALA A 111 -2.23 -13.45 -0.04
C ALA A 111 -1.30 -12.30 0.36
N CYS A 112 -0.39 -11.96 -0.54
CA CYS A 112 0.59 -10.89 -0.44
C CYS A 112 0.12 -9.70 -1.29
N VAL A 113 -0.95 -9.04 -0.83
CA VAL A 113 -1.60 -7.88 -1.44
C VAL A 113 -2.14 -6.96 -0.36
N LEU A 114 -2.50 -5.72 -0.72
CA LEU A 114 -3.28 -4.87 0.16
C LEU A 114 -4.64 -5.53 0.49
N GLY A 115 -4.98 -5.58 1.78
CA GLY A 115 -6.10 -6.34 2.34
C GLY A 115 -5.74 -7.80 2.73
N GLY A 116 -4.58 -8.30 2.30
CA GLY A 116 -4.10 -9.65 2.61
C GLY A 116 -5.11 -10.73 2.22
N ALA A 117 -5.25 -11.76 3.06
CA ALA A 117 -6.24 -12.82 2.86
C ALA A 117 -7.68 -12.31 2.81
N GLY A 118 -7.98 -11.12 3.37
CA GLY A 118 -9.31 -10.50 3.30
C GLY A 118 -9.72 -10.12 1.87
N SER A 119 -8.74 -9.88 0.98
CA SER A 119 -9.00 -9.60 -0.44
C SER A 119 -9.27 -10.87 -1.26
N PHE A 120 -9.03 -12.06 -0.71
CA PHE A 120 -9.10 -13.34 -1.44
C PHE A 120 -9.85 -14.45 -0.67
N ASN A 121 -10.53 -14.11 0.42
CA ASN A 121 -11.40 -15.05 1.13
C ASN A 121 -12.80 -15.10 0.50
N TYR A 122 -13.69 -15.91 1.07
CA TYR A 122 -15.08 -16.02 0.64
C TYR A 122 -16.01 -14.95 1.22
N LEU A 123 -15.45 -13.89 1.83
CA LEU A 123 -16.21 -12.79 2.46
C LEU A 123 -17.32 -13.25 3.43
N VAL A 124 -17.14 -14.40 4.07
CA VAL A 124 -18.02 -14.87 5.15
C VAL A 124 -17.77 -13.96 6.35
N TYR A 125 -18.81 -13.27 6.80
CA TYR A 125 -18.78 -12.28 7.86
C TYR A 125 -19.95 -12.46 8.82
#